data_AF-C5TB19-F1
#
_entry.id   AF-C5TB19-F1
#
_cell.length_a   1.000
_cell.length_b   1.000
_cell.length_c   1.000
_cell.angle_alpha   90.00
_cell.angle_beta   90.00
_cell.angle_gamma   90.00
#
_symmetry.space_group_name_H-M   'P 1'
#
loop_
_entity.id
_entity.type
_entity.pdbx_description
1 polymer ?
#
loop_
_entity_poly.entity_id
_entity_poly.type
_entity_poly.pdbx_seq_one_letter_code
_entity_poly.pdbx_strand_id
1 'polypeptide(L)'
;MTVIAKSDQCAALWQGVLARVQAHMQALGAHPARTVVVVPYAQLMPWAQRYWALHQGDGFAPRFETTRNWARQLAAFVPQGDDLAGDVARDTLTARTLLDRAGLAAQRDVLAGPLQEAATQLAAAVAAVAPAQREAWGVQARSLLPEADQGSALRYEAVVARIALEWVLASRHATDVLFERGVRQSVDALVVLQGFQVEPMAQALQSHWGEKALALSLPLHLPPATTPARGHIALHAAEDAEDEAQRAAA
;
A
#
# COMPACT_ATOMS: atom_id res chain seq x y z
N MET A 1 0.28 -34.07 -16.34
CA MET A 1 1.35 -33.27 -16.97
C MET A 1 0.88 -31.82 -17.20
N THR A 2 0.70 -31.00 -16.15
CA THR A 2 0.07 -29.66 -16.25
C THR A 2 0.83 -28.54 -15.52
N VAL A 3 2.04 -28.80 -15.04
CA VAL A 3 2.82 -27.85 -14.22
C VAL A 3 3.71 -26.92 -15.08
N ILE A 4 4.10 -27.36 -16.28
CA ILE A 4 5.05 -26.64 -17.15
C ILE A 4 4.43 -25.36 -17.71
N ALA A 5 3.21 -25.44 -18.27
CA ALA A 5 2.54 -24.30 -18.91
C ALA A 5 2.27 -23.11 -17.96
N LYS A 6 1.96 -23.35 -16.69
CA LYS A 6 1.76 -22.28 -15.68
C LYS A 6 3.07 -21.59 -15.29
N SER A 7 4.18 -22.33 -15.32
CA SER A 7 5.50 -21.80 -14.98
C SER A 7 6.02 -20.87 -16.08
N ASP A 8 5.81 -21.23 -17.35
CA ASP A 8 6.24 -20.44 -18.51
C ASP A 8 5.50 -19.10 -18.61
N GLN A 9 4.20 -19.09 -18.33
CA GLN A 9 3.41 -17.85 -18.32
C GLN A 9 3.85 -16.89 -17.21
N CYS A 10 4.17 -17.42 -16.03
CA CYS A 10 4.70 -16.63 -14.91
C CYS A 10 6.07 -16.02 -15.26
N ALA A 11 6.95 -16.80 -15.89
CA ALA A 11 8.26 -16.32 -16.34
C ALA A 11 8.12 -15.17 -17.35
N ALA A 12 7.24 -15.31 -18.35
CA ALA A 12 7.01 -14.28 -19.36
C ALA A 12 6.42 -12.98 -18.76
N LEU A 13 5.54 -13.09 -17.77
CA LEU A 13 5.01 -11.92 -17.04
C LEU A 13 6.11 -11.16 -16.31
N TRP A 14 6.97 -11.87 -15.58
CA TRP A 14 8.11 -11.27 -14.91
C TRP A 14 9.08 -10.64 -15.89
N GLN A 15 9.37 -11.30 -17.01
CA GLN A 15 10.22 -10.76 -18.06
C GLN A 15 9.69 -9.42 -18.58
N GLY A 16 8.38 -9.34 -18.88
CA GLY A 16 7.76 -8.10 -19.35
C GLY A 16 7.82 -6.96 -18.33
N VAL A 17 7.58 -7.25 -17.05
CA VAL A 17 7.66 -6.25 -15.97
C VAL A 17 9.11 -5.78 -15.77
N LEU A 18 10.07 -6.70 -15.73
CA LEU A 18 11.48 -6.37 -15.51
C LEU A 18 12.09 -5.64 -16.71
N ALA A 19 11.65 -5.92 -17.94
CA ALA A 19 12.04 -5.14 -19.11
C ALA A 19 11.58 -3.68 -19.00
N ARG A 20 10.37 -3.43 -18.46
CA ARG A 20 9.89 -2.07 -18.21
C ARG A 20 10.66 -1.38 -17.08
N VAL A 21 11.04 -2.10 -16.03
CA VAL A 21 11.94 -1.60 -14.98
C VAL A 21 13.27 -1.16 -15.59
N GLN A 22 13.87 -2.00 -16.42
CA GLN A 22 15.14 -1.71 -17.08
C GLN A 22 15.04 -0.50 -18.02
N ALA A 23 13.99 -0.42 -18.84
CA ALA A 23 13.77 0.71 -19.73
C ALA A 23 13.65 2.03 -18.96
N HIS A 24 12.93 2.03 -17.83
CA HIS A 24 12.83 3.20 -16.95
C HIS A 24 14.18 3.62 -16.37
N MET A 25 14.97 2.64 -15.90
CA MET A 25 16.31 2.91 -15.40
C MET A 25 17.22 3.51 -16.48
N GLN A 26 17.19 2.95 -17.69
CA GLN A 26 17.97 3.47 -18.81
C GLN A 26 17.56 4.89 -19.20
N ALA A 27 16.26 5.17 -19.25
CA ALA A 27 15.74 6.50 -19.56
C ALA A 27 16.21 7.58 -18.56
N LEU A 28 16.36 7.20 -17.29
CA LEU A 28 16.85 8.08 -16.23
C LEU A 28 18.38 8.07 -16.06
N GLY A 29 19.11 7.21 -16.78
CA GLY A 29 20.54 6.96 -16.52
C GLY A 29 20.82 6.40 -15.12
N ALA A 30 19.84 5.71 -14.52
CA ALA A 30 19.89 5.25 -13.14
C ALA A 30 20.78 4.00 -12.97
N HIS A 31 21.62 3.99 -11.95
CA HIS A 31 22.45 2.83 -11.64
C HIS A 31 21.59 1.72 -10.98
N PRO A 32 21.66 0.44 -11.40
CA PRO A 32 20.84 -0.63 -10.82
C PRO A 32 20.92 -0.73 -9.30
N ALA A 33 22.12 -0.67 -8.71
CA ALA A 33 22.27 -0.72 -7.25
C ALA A 33 21.66 0.49 -6.50
N ARG A 34 21.31 1.56 -7.22
CA ARG A 34 20.64 2.76 -6.71
C ARG A 34 19.19 2.84 -7.21
N THR A 35 18.62 1.74 -7.67
CA THR A 35 17.20 1.64 -8.03
C THR A 35 16.47 0.81 -7.00
N VAL A 36 15.29 1.26 -6.59
CA VAL A 36 14.39 0.50 -5.70
C VAL A 36 13.13 0.13 -6.47
N VAL A 37 12.78 -1.15 -6.44
CA VAL A 37 11.50 -1.68 -6.96
C VAL A 37 10.66 -2.10 -5.76
N VAL A 38 9.65 -1.31 -5.45
CA VAL A 38 8.66 -1.60 -4.41
C VAL A 38 7.70 -2.67 -4.92
N VAL A 39 7.62 -3.79 -4.20
CA VAL A 39 6.69 -4.89 -4.48
C VAL A 39 5.51 -4.87 -3.50
N PRO A 40 4.29 -5.21 -3.96
CA PRO A 40 3.09 -5.13 -3.12
C PRO A 40 3.03 -6.23 -2.06
N TYR A 41 3.72 -7.34 -2.29
CA TYR A 41 3.76 -8.47 -1.37
C TYR A 41 5.20 -8.98 -1.23
N ALA A 42 5.63 -9.20 0.01
CA ALA A 42 6.98 -9.69 0.32
C ALA A 42 7.32 -11.01 -0.40
N GLN A 43 6.31 -11.86 -0.60
CA GLN A 43 6.44 -13.13 -1.32
C GLN A 43 6.88 -12.99 -2.78
N LEU A 44 6.79 -11.79 -3.37
CA LEU A 44 7.24 -11.53 -4.74
C LEU A 44 8.73 -11.21 -4.85
N MET A 45 9.38 -10.77 -3.76
CA MET A 45 10.80 -10.37 -3.81
C MET A 45 11.74 -11.49 -4.30
N PRO A 46 11.63 -12.75 -3.80
CA PRO A 46 12.52 -13.83 -4.27
C PRO A 46 12.34 -14.13 -5.77
N TRP A 47 11.12 -13.98 -6.29
CA TRP A 47 10.84 -14.17 -7.72
C TRP A 47 11.42 -13.03 -8.55
N ALA A 48 11.22 -11.79 -8.12
CA ALA A 48 11.75 -10.62 -8.81
C ALA A 48 13.29 -10.69 -8.92
N GLN A 49 13.96 -11.05 -7.83
CA GLN A 49 15.41 -11.25 -7.77
C GLN A 49 15.86 -12.39 -8.70
N ARG A 50 15.19 -13.54 -8.64
CA ARG A 50 15.51 -14.71 -9.47
C ARG A 50 15.38 -14.39 -10.96
N TYR A 51 14.25 -13.82 -11.37
CA TYR A 51 14.02 -13.50 -12.79
C TYR A 51 14.92 -12.37 -13.28
N TRP A 52 15.27 -11.40 -12.42
CA TRP A 52 16.27 -10.40 -12.78
C TRP A 52 17.62 -11.05 -13.10
N ALA A 53 18.11 -11.92 -12.22
CA ALA A 53 19.38 -12.62 -12.41
C ALA A 53 19.39 -13.50 -13.68
N LEU A 54 18.27 -14.15 -14.00
CA LEU A 54 18.14 -14.96 -15.22
C LEU A 54 18.19 -14.14 -16.51
N HIS A 55 17.69 -12.89 -16.50
CA HIS A 55 17.57 -12.08 -17.71
C HIS A 55 18.74 -11.09 -17.91
N GLN A 56 19.34 -10.60 -16.84
CA GLN A 56 20.34 -9.53 -16.90
C GLN A 56 21.78 -10.02 -16.73
N GLY A 57 21.99 -11.33 -16.50
CA GLY A 57 23.32 -11.93 -16.35
C GLY A 57 24.09 -11.43 -15.13
N ASP A 58 25.42 -11.51 -15.18
CA ASP A 58 26.30 -11.00 -14.12
C ASP A 58 26.33 -9.46 -14.14
N GLY A 59 25.76 -8.83 -13.12
CA GLY A 59 25.71 -7.38 -12.98
C GLY A 59 25.00 -6.91 -11.71
N PHE A 60 24.91 -5.59 -11.54
CA PHE A 60 24.15 -5.00 -10.42
C PHE A 60 22.64 -5.21 -10.60
N ALA A 61 21.93 -5.38 -9.49
CA ALA A 61 20.48 -5.52 -9.46
C ALA A 61 19.82 -4.38 -8.69
N PRO A 62 18.59 -3.97 -9.06
CA PRO A 62 17.76 -3.13 -8.23
C PRO A 62 17.40 -3.84 -6.93
N ARG A 63 17.13 -3.04 -5.90
CA ARG A 63 16.63 -3.54 -4.62
C ARG A 63 15.14 -3.79 -4.72
N PHE A 64 14.72 -5.05 -4.60
CA PHE A 64 13.32 -5.44 -4.54
C PHE A 64 12.87 -5.47 -3.08
N GLU A 65 11.97 -4.57 -2.70
CA GLU A 65 11.59 -4.35 -1.31
C GLU A 65 10.08 -4.12 -1.15
N THR A 66 9.52 -4.37 0.03
CA THR A 66 8.24 -3.74 0.42
C THR A 66 8.52 -2.37 1.03
N THR A 67 7.53 -1.48 1.09
CA THR A 67 7.64 -0.18 1.76
C THR A 67 8.14 -0.32 3.21
N ARG A 68 7.60 -1.30 3.94
CA ARG A 68 8.01 -1.63 5.32
C ARG A 68 9.44 -2.18 5.41
N ASN A 69 9.86 -3.07 4.51
CA ASN A 69 11.22 -3.61 4.52
C ASN A 69 12.24 -2.52 4.19
N TRP A 70 11.94 -1.70 3.19
CA TRP A 70 12.79 -0.61 2.79
C TRP A 70 12.99 0.40 3.92
N ALA A 71 11.90 0.82 4.58
CA ALA A 71 11.97 1.72 5.74
C ALA A 71 12.85 1.14 6.87
N ARG A 72 12.63 -0.13 7.22
CA ARG A 72 13.40 -0.83 8.26
C ARG A 72 14.90 -0.95 7.94
N GLN A 73 15.26 -1.11 6.66
CA GLN A 73 16.66 -1.15 6.23
C GLN A 73 17.33 0.22 6.32
N LEU A 74 16.57 1.31 6.16
CA LEU A 74 17.09 2.68 6.24
C LEU A 74 17.25 3.14 7.68
N ALA A 75 16.29 2.83 8.55
CA ALA A 75 16.33 3.20 9.96
C ALA A 75 15.59 2.18 10.83
N ALA A 76 16.18 1.87 11.99
CA ALA A 76 15.46 1.20 13.05
C ALA A 76 14.44 2.16 13.66
N PHE A 77 13.18 1.74 13.72
CA PHE A 77 12.11 2.53 14.34
C PHE A 77 11.67 1.88 15.65
N VAL A 78 11.66 2.67 16.72
CA VAL A 78 11.16 2.27 18.04
C VAL A 78 10.14 3.30 18.52
N PRO A 79 8.85 2.92 18.69
CA PRO A 79 7.82 3.79 19.24
C PRO A 79 8.19 4.27 20.66
N GLN A 80 8.11 5.58 20.91
CA GLN A 80 8.45 6.21 22.20
C GLN A 80 7.24 6.92 22.79
N GLY A 81 7.20 7.02 24.12
CA GLY A 81 6.10 7.64 24.83
C GLY A 81 4.76 7.04 24.41
N ASP A 82 3.83 7.94 24.06
CA ASP A 82 2.47 7.61 23.62
C ASP A 82 2.38 7.34 22.11
N ASP A 83 3.49 7.15 21.38
CA ASP A 83 3.44 6.71 19.98
C ASP A 83 2.61 5.42 19.84
N LEU A 84 1.76 5.35 18.82
CA LEU A 84 1.10 4.11 18.41
C LEU A 84 2.15 3.06 18.02
N ALA A 85 2.26 1.99 18.79
CA ALA A 85 3.35 1.03 18.68
C ALA A 85 3.08 -0.12 17.70
N GLY A 86 1.80 -0.37 17.36
CA GLY A 86 1.37 -1.54 16.62
C GLY A 86 1.34 -2.82 17.46
N ASP A 87 1.34 -2.68 18.79
CA ASP A 87 1.23 -3.77 19.76
C ASP A 87 -0.09 -3.59 20.52
N VAL A 88 -1.02 -4.53 20.34
CA VAL A 88 -2.39 -4.42 20.86
C VAL A 88 -2.41 -4.19 22.38
N ALA A 89 -1.53 -4.87 23.14
CA ALA A 89 -1.53 -4.76 24.58
C ALA A 89 -1.01 -3.38 25.04
N ARG A 90 0.13 -2.94 24.49
CA ARG A 90 0.70 -1.62 24.79
C ARG A 90 -0.24 -0.51 24.33
N ASP A 91 -0.75 -0.60 23.11
CA ASP A 91 -1.60 0.44 22.52
C ASP A 91 -2.95 0.54 23.24
N THR A 92 -3.49 -0.57 23.76
CA THR A 92 -4.69 -0.53 24.60
C THR A 92 -4.43 0.22 25.91
N LEU A 93 -3.26 0.06 26.54
CA LEU A 93 -2.90 0.83 27.75
C LEU A 93 -2.72 2.32 27.46
N THR A 94 -2.14 2.67 26.31
CA THR A 94 -2.06 4.07 25.85
C THR A 94 -3.45 4.63 25.59
N ALA A 95 -4.32 3.90 24.90
CA ALA A 95 -5.72 4.30 24.64
C ALA A 95 -6.48 4.59 25.94
N ARG A 96 -6.32 3.74 26.97
CA ARG A 96 -6.87 3.97 28.31
C ARG A 96 -6.41 5.29 28.93
N THR A 97 -5.10 5.57 28.84
CA THR A 97 -4.51 6.81 29.35
C THR A 97 -5.02 8.04 28.59
N LEU A 98 -5.18 7.94 27.28
CA LEU A 98 -5.73 9.02 26.45
C LEU A 98 -7.21 9.29 26.78
N LEU A 99 -8.01 8.26 27.02
CA LEU A 99 -9.40 8.40 27.46
C LEU A 99 -9.50 9.07 28.82
N ASP A 100 -8.63 8.71 29.77
CA ASP A 100 -8.57 9.36 31.08
C ASP A 100 -8.24 10.86 30.93
N ARG A 101 -7.24 11.21 30.10
CA ARG A 101 -6.88 12.61 29.81
C ARG A 101 -7.98 13.38 29.07
N ALA A 102 -8.80 12.69 28.28
CA ALA A 102 -9.94 13.28 27.58
C ALA A 102 -11.21 13.41 28.48
N GLY A 103 -11.12 13.06 29.77
CA GLY A 103 -12.25 13.15 30.70
C GLY A 103 -13.26 12.00 30.59
N LEU A 104 -12.87 10.89 29.95
CA LEU A 104 -13.73 9.72 29.68
C LEU A 104 -13.36 8.52 30.57
N ALA A 105 -12.81 8.79 31.76
CA ALA A 105 -12.37 7.75 32.68
C ALA A 105 -13.50 6.76 33.05
N ALA A 106 -14.74 7.24 33.13
CA ALA A 106 -15.91 6.41 33.42
C ALA A 106 -16.26 5.44 32.29
N GLN A 107 -15.93 5.76 31.04
CA GLN A 107 -16.22 4.93 29.86
C GLN A 107 -14.98 4.19 29.34
N ARG A 108 -13.82 4.40 29.97
CA ARG A 108 -12.51 3.90 29.54
C ARG A 108 -12.52 2.41 29.18
N ASP A 109 -13.10 1.57 30.03
CA ASP A 109 -13.03 0.12 29.87
C ASP A 109 -13.88 -0.37 28.68
N VAL A 110 -14.87 0.43 28.25
CA VAL A 110 -15.69 0.15 27.05
C VAL A 110 -15.06 0.75 25.80
N LEU A 111 -14.40 1.92 25.90
CA LEU A 111 -13.89 2.67 24.75
C LEU A 111 -12.43 2.38 24.37
N ALA A 112 -11.63 1.77 25.25
CA ALA A 112 -10.21 1.55 24.99
C ALA A 112 -9.94 0.64 23.78
N GLY A 113 -10.67 -0.47 23.65
CA GLY A 113 -10.59 -1.36 22.50
C GLY A 113 -10.98 -0.65 21.19
N PRO A 114 -12.20 -0.06 21.11
CA PRO A 114 -12.62 0.71 19.94
C PRO A 114 -11.65 1.85 19.56
N LEU A 115 -11.06 2.53 20.55
CA LEU A 115 -10.06 3.57 20.30
C LEU A 115 -8.77 3.01 19.70
N GLN A 116 -8.24 1.90 20.23
CA GLN A 116 -7.06 1.24 19.68
C GLN A 116 -7.30 0.73 18.26
N GLU A 117 -8.46 0.12 18.00
CA GLU A 117 -8.85 -0.35 16.67
C GLU A 117 -8.96 0.80 15.67
N ALA A 118 -9.66 1.89 16.03
CA ALA A 118 -9.79 3.07 15.19
C ALA A 118 -8.43 3.70 14.86
N ALA A 119 -7.56 3.84 15.85
CA ALA A 119 -6.20 4.35 15.64
C ALA A 119 -5.40 3.45 14.69
N THR A 120 -5.53 2.13 14.83
CA THR A 120 -4.84 1.15 13.98
C THR A 120 -5.33 1.21 12.54
N GLN A 121 -6.64 1.36 12.32
CA GLN A 121 -7.23 1.52 10.99
C GLN A 121 -6.76 2.80 10.30
N LEU A 122 -6.65 3.91 11.05
CA LEU A 122 -6.17 5.19 10.54
C LEU A 122 -4.66 5.22 10.29
N ALA A 123 -3.87 4.44 11.03
CA ALA A 123 -2.41 4.47 11.00
C ALA A 123 -1.83 4.34 9.59
N ALA A 124 -2.35 3.41 8.77
CA ALA A 124 -1.86 3.21 7.42
C ALA A 124 -2.09 4.42 6.50
N ALA A 125 -3.24 5.10 6.64
CA ALA A 125 -3.55 6.29 5.87
C ALA A 125 -2.69 7.49 6.29
N VAL A 126 -2.51 7.71 7.59
CA VAL A 126 -1.69 8.83 8.10
C VAL A 126 -0.20 8.62 7.82
N ALA A 127 0.30 7.39 7.97
CA ALA A 127 1.68 7.05 7.66
C ALA A 127 2.01 7.26 6.17
N ALA A 128 1.03 7.10 5.28
CA ALA A 128 1.18 7.38 3.86
C ALA A 128 1.24 8.88 3.52
N VAL A 129 0.87 9.77 4.43
CA VAL A 129 1.05 11.21 4.22
C VAL A 129 2.49 11.60 4.58
N ALA A 130 3.18 12.25 3.65
CA ALA A 130 4.54 12.75 3.88
C ALA A 130 4.59 13.64 5.14
N PRO A 131 5.62 13.54 6.00
CA PRO A 131 5.67 14.25 7.28
C PRO A 131 5.38 15.75 7.17
N ALA A 132 5.91 16.41 6.14
CA ALA A 132 5.72 17.85 5.90
C ALA A 132 4.28 18.25 5.49
N GLN A 133 3.46 17.30 5.05
CA GLN A 133 2.08 17.53 4.60
C GLN A 133 1.04 17.07 5.65
N ARG A 134 1.48 16.33 6.67
CA ARG A 134 0.60 15.66 7.64
C ARG A 134 -0.25 16.62 8.45
N GLU A 135 0.29 17.79 8.79
CA GLU A 135 -0.46 18.83 9.50
C GLU A 135 -1.64 19.35 8.67
N ALA A 136 -1.38 19.73 7.41
CA ALA A 136 -2.42 20.22 6.49
C ALA A 136 -3.47 19.15 6.21
N TRP A 137 -3.03 17.90 6.01
CA TRP A 137 -3.94 16.76 5.87
C TRP A 137 -4.79 16.55 7.14
N GLY A 138 -4.19 16.69 8.33
CA GLY A 138 -4.89 16.57 9.60
C GLY A 138 -5.98 17.62 9.79
N VAL A 139 -5.77 18.86 9.35
CA VAL A 139 -6.82 19.90 9.33
C VAL A 139 -8.00 19.46 8.47
N GLN A 140 -7.75 18.93 7.28
CA GLN A 140 -8.81 18.41 6.41
C GLN A 140 -9.53 17.22 7.05
N ALA A 141 -8.79 16.26 7.59
CA ALA A 141 -9.36 15.08 8.26
C ALA A 141 -10.28 15.44 9.43
N ARG A 142 -9.90 16.43 10.26
CA ARG A 142 -10.74 16.91 11.37
C ARG A 142 -12.09 17.46 10.92
N SER A 143 -12.15 18.09 9.73
CA SER A 143 -13.39 18.63 9.17
C SER A 143 -14.36 17.57 8.66
N LEU A 144 -13.86 16.36 8.38
CA LEU A 144 -14.66 15.22 7.93
C LEU A 144 -15.24 14.40 9.10
N LEU A 145 -14.72 14.59 10.32
CA LEU A 145 -15.19 13.85 11.49
C LEU A 145 -16.47 14.46 12.08
N PRO A 146 -17.43 13.62 12.51
CA PRO A 146 -18.68 14.10 13.12
C PRO A 146 -18.42 14.88 14.40
N GLU A 147 -19.27 15.85 14.72
CA GLU A 147 -19.18 16.59 15.99
C GLU A 147 -19.51 15.66 17.18
N ALA A 148 -18.76 15.85 18.27
CA ALA A 148 -18.84 15.02 19.47
C ALA A 148 -19.92 15.55 20.45
N ASP A 149 -21.09 15.86 19.93
CA ASP A 149 -22.16 16.53 20.68
C ASP A 149 -22.75 15.63 21.75
N GLN A 150 -22.99 16.22 22.93
CA GLN A 150 -23.38 15.46 24.12
C GLN A 150 -24.74 14.74 23.99
N GLY A 151 -25.61 15.22 23.10
CA GLY A 151 -26.94 14.66 22.84
C GLY A 151 -27.02 13.74 21.61
N SER A 152 -25.91 13.50 20.90
CA SER A 152 -25.91 12.63 19.73
C SER A 152 -25.95 11.16 20.12
N ALA A 153 -26.73 10.36 19.39
CA ALA A 153 -26.77 8.91 19.55
C ALA A 153 -25.40 8.24 19.28
N LEU A 154 -24.54 8.88 18.48
CA LEU A 154 -23.21 8.38 18.10
C LEU A 154 -22.07 9.21 18.73
N ARG A 155 -22.30 9.78 19.92
CA ARG A 155 -21.33 10.64 20.59
C ARG A 155 -20.00 9.91 20.82
N TYR A 156 -20.03 8.69 21.34
CA TYR A 156 -18.80 7.98 21.72
C TYR A 156 -17.98 7.56 20.51
N GLU A 157 -18.64 7.21 19.41
CA GLU A 157 -18.03 6.93 18.11
C GLU A 157 -17.32 8.17 17.56
N ALA A 158 -17.98 9.34 17.61
CA ALA A 158 -17.39 10.60 17.19
C ALA A 158 -16.17 10.97 18.05
N VAL A 159 -16.27 10.79 19.37
CA VAL A 159 -15.17 11.02 20.31
C VAL A 159 -14.00 10.07 20.06
N VAL A 160 -14.26 8.77 19.89
CA VAL A 160 -13.25 7.75 19.58
C VAL A 160 -12.53 8.09 18.28
N ALA A 161 -13.28 8.42 17.22
CA ALA A 161 -12.69 8.78 15.94
C ALA A 161 -11.78 10.01 16.03
N ARG A 162 -12.17 11.02 16.82
CA ARG A 162 -11.36 12.23 17.05
C ARG A 162 -10.10 11.95 17.85
N ILE A 163 -10.20 11.22 18.96
CA ILE A 163 -9.02 10.86 19.77
C ILE A 163 -8.08 9.96 18.95
N ALA A 164 -8.61 9.01 18.18
CA ALA A 164 -7.82 8.16 17.30
C ALA A 164 -7.04 8.99 16.26
N LEU A 165 -7.71 9.95 15.62
CA LEU A 165 -7.06 10.84 14.65
C LEU A 165 -5.92 11.64 15.29
N GLU A 166 -6.17 12.29 16.43
CA GLU A 166 -5.12 13.08 17.12
C GLU A 166 -3.96 12.21 17.59
N TRP A 167 -4.26 11.03 18.12
CA TRP A 167 -3.24 10.09 18.56
C TRP A 167 -2.33 9.64 17.41
N VAL A 168 -2.92 9.26 16.28
CA VAL A 168 -2.14 8.82 15.11
C VAL A 168 -1.36 9.99 14.51
N LEU A 169 -1.92 11.20 14.44
CA LEU A 169 -1.22 12.41 13.95
C LEU A 169 -0.04 12.81 14.84
N ALA A 170 -0.17 12.63 16.15
CA ALA A 170 0.89 12.90 17.12
C ALA A 170 1.95 11.80 17.18
N SER A 171 1.64 10.60 16.68
CA SER A 171 2.56 9.46 16.65
C SER A 171 3.58 9.61 15.52
N ARG A 172 4.79 9.13 15.78
CA ARG A 172 5.80 8.95 14.72
C ARG A 172 5.51 7.68 13.93
N HIS A 173 5.92 7.63 12.66
CA HIS A 173 5.73 6.45 11.82
C HIS A 173 7.05 5.93 11.27
N ALA A 174 7.20 4.60 11.26
CA ALA A 174 8.40 3.93 10.78
C ALA A 174 8.76 4.28 9.32
N THR A 175 7.77 4.61 8.51
CA THR A 175 7.92 4.91 7.08
C THR A 175 8.28 6.37 6.79
N ASP A 176 8.33 7.23 7.79
CA ASP A 176 8.66 8.65 7.61
C ASP A 176 10.06 8.83 6.97
N VAL A 177 10.98 7.91 7.27
CA VAL A 177 12.33 7.86 6.68
C VAL A 177 12.31 7.80 5.15
N LEU A 178 11.28 7.23 4.53
CA LEU A 178 11.18 7.10 3.07
C LEU A 178 11.01 8.44 2.35
N PHE A 179 10.60 9.49 3.07
CA PHE A 179 10.41 10.84 2.55
C PHE A 179 11.61 11.77 2.82
N GLU A 180 12.67 11.26 3.44
CA GLU A 180 13.85 12.07 3.75
C GLU A 180 14.65 12.44 2.50
N ARG A 181 15.21 13.65 2.50
CA ARG A 181 16.03 14.16 1.39
C ARG A 181 17.23 13.25 1.09
N GLY A 182 17.86 12.66 2.12
CA GLY A 182 18.99 11.75 1.95
C GLY A 182 18.60 10.47 1.19
N VAL A 183 17.42 9.92 1.45
CA VAL A 183 16.88 8.77 0.71
C VAL A 183 16.62 9.16 -0.74
N ARG A 184 16.01 10.33 -0.96
CA ARG A 184 15.74 10.85 -2.31
C ARG A 184 17.01 11.05 -3.15
N GLN A 185 18.13 11.38 -2.53
CA GLN A 185 19.44 11.58 -3.16
C GLN A 185 20.22 10.27 -3.39
N SER A 186 20.03 9.27 -2.52
CA SER A 186 20.76 8.00 -2.61
C SER A 186 20.23 7.05 -3.69
N VAL A 187 19.00 7.25 -4.17
CA VAL A 187 18.35 6.40 -5.17
C VAL A 187 18.06 7.21 -6.44
N ASP A 188 18.41 6.62 -7.57
CA ASP A 188 18.30 7.23 -8.89
C ASP A 188 16.92 7.00 -9.52
N ALA A 189 16.30 5.84 -9.28
CA ALA A 189 14.97 5.50 -9.80
C ALA A 189 14.12 4.70 -8.79
N LEU A 190 12.82 4.96 -8.77
CA LEU A 190 11.83 4.22 -8.02
C LEU A 190 10.85 3.55 -8.98
N VAL A 191 10.57 2.26 -8.78
CA VAL A 191 9.47 1.57 -9.48
C VAL A 191 8.52 1.02 -8.44
N VAL A 192 7.23 1.23 -8.64
CA VAL A 192 6.17 0.74 -7.76
C VAL A 192 5.35 -0.29 -8.51
N LEU A 193 5.47 -1.57 -8.12
CA LEU A 193 4.61 -2.61 -8.63
C LEU A 193 3.27 -2.54 -7.89
N GLN A 194 2.18 -2.35 -8.63
CA GLN A 194 0.84 -2.30 -8.06
C GLN A 194 0.32 -3.71 -7.78
N GLY A 195 -0.23 -3.88 -6.58
CA GLY A 195 -0.95 -5.09 -6.18
C GLY A 195 -2.40 -5.08 -6.65
N PHE A 196 -3.20 -5.99 -6.09
CA PHE A 196 -4.63 -6.04 -6.39
C PHE A 196 -5.38 -4.81 -5.85
N GLN A 197 -4.97 -4.32 -4.68
CA GLN A 197 -5.51 -3.10 -4.08
C GLN A 197 -4.52 -1.95 -4.24
N VAL A 198 -5.09 -0.76 -4.29
CA VAL A 198 -4.32 0.49 -4.20
C VAL A 198 -3.73 0.60 -2.80
N GLU A 199 -2.40 0.70 -2.70
CA GLU A 199 -1.70 0.95 -1.45
C GLU A 199 -1.42 2.46 -1.30
N PRO A 200 -1.97 3.15 -0.27
CA PRO A 200 -1.79 4.60 -0.10
C PRO A 200 -0.32 5.04 -0.02
N MET A 201 0.52 4.28 0.69
CA MET A 201 1.96 4.57 0.81
C MET A 201 2.66 4.53 -0.55
N ALA A 202 2.34 3.53 -1.37
CA ALA A 202 2.92 3.39 -2.70
C ALA A 202 2.57 4.57 -3.62
N GLN A 203 1.32 5.06 -3.54
CA GLN A 203 0.88 6.26 -4.26
C GLN A 203 1.56 7.54 -3.77
N ALA A 204 1.73 7.67 -2.45
CA ALA A 204 2.41 8.80 -1.86
C ALA A 204 3.88 8.86 -2.27
N LEU A 205 4.57 7.71 -2.28
CA LEU A 205 5.94 7.61 -2.78
C LEU A 205 6.01 7.92 -4.28
N GLN A 206 5.09 7.39 -5.10
CA GLN A 206 5.05 7.75 -6.52
C GLN A 206 4.94 9.26 -6.72
N SER A 207 4.03 9.91 -5.99
CA SER A 207 3.82 11.36 -6.04
C SER A 207 5.05 12.14 -5.55
N HIS A 208 5.68 11.70 -4.46
CA HIS A 208 6.86 12.32 -3.89
C HIS A 208 8.09 12.24 -4.80
N TRP A 209 8.21 11.17 -5.59
CA TRP A 209 9.37 10.94 -6.46
C TRP A 209 9.20 11.53 -7.85
N GLY A 210 7.97 11.82 -8.28
CA GLY A 210 7.65 12.47 -9.55
C GLY A 210 8.20 11.66 -10.73
N GLU A 211 8.91 12.34 -11.64
CA GLU A 211 9.45 11.73 -12.87
C GLU A 211 10.43 10.57 -12.63
N LYS A 212 11.05 10.49 -11.43
CA LYS A 212 11.92 9.36 -11.11
C LYS A 212 11.15 8.10 -10.69
N ALA A 213 9.83 8.20 -10.48
CA ALA A 213 8.97 7.08 -10.16
C ALA A 213 8.21 6.56 -11.38
N LEU A 214 8.09 5.23 -11.47
CA LEU A 214 7.22 4.55 -12.42
C LEU A 214 6.30 3.59 -11.68
N ALA A 215 4.98 3.72 -11.89
CA ALA A 215 4.03 2.71 -11.44
C ALA A 215 3.80 1.66 -12.53
N LEU A 216 3.87 0.39 -12.15
CA LEU A 216 3.64 -0.76 -13.03
C LEU A 216 2.57 -1.65 -12.43
N SER A 217 1.47 -1.87 -13.14
CA SER A 217 0.53 -2.93 -12.78
C SER A 217 1.11 -4.28 -13.19
N LEU A 218 1.02 -5.27 -12.29
CA LEU A 218 1.32 -6.66 -12.65
C LEU A 218 0.27 -7.13 -13.65
N PRO A 219 0.64 -7.52 -14.89
CA PRO A 219 -0.34 -8.01 -15.84
C PRO A 219 -0.95 -9.31 -15.29
N LEU A 220 -2.27 -9.36 -15.12
CA LEU A 220 -2.97 -10.60 -14.72
C LEU A 220 -3.03 -11.60 -15.88
N HIS A 221 -2.74 -11.14 -17.11
CA HIS A 221 -2.66 -11.96 -18.30
C HIS A 221 -1.63 -11.38 -19.27
N LEU A 222 -0.74 -12.22 -19.79
CA LEU A 222 0.04 -11.89 -20.98
C LEU A 222 -0.91 -12.07 -22.18
N PRO A 223 -1.07 -11.10 -23.10
CA PRO A 223 -1.72 -11.40 -24.37
C PRO A 223 -0.91 -12.53 -25.03
N PRO A 224 -1.54 -13.65 -25.44
CA PRO A 224 -0.81 -14.73 -26.08
C PRO A 224 -0.12 -14.20 -27.35
N ALA A 225 1.10 -14.67 -27.62
CA ALA A 225 1.93 -14.24 -28.76
C ALA A 225 1.25 -14.46 -30.14
N THR A 226 0.17 -15.25 -30.14
CA THR A 226 -0.86 -15.28 -31.17
C THR A 226 -2.19 -15.17 -30.44
N THR A 227 -2.92 -14.07 -30.62
CA THR A 227 -4.28 -13.93 -30.09
C THR A 227 -5.19 -14.84 -30.92
N PRO A 228 -5.66 -16.02 -30.46
CA PRO A 228 -6.86 -16.58 -31.07
C PRO A 228 -7.96 -15.55 -30.85
N ALA A 229 -8.73 -15.23 -31.90
CA ALA A 229 -9.80 -14.24 -31.83
C ALA A 229 -10.62 -14.47 -30.55
N ARG A 230 -10.65 -13.48 -29.66
CA ARG A 230 -11.56 -13.51 -28.52
C ARG A 230 -12.96 -13.73 -29.08
N GLY A 231 -13.71 -14.68 -28.51
CA GLY A 231 -15.10 -14.87 -28.89
C GLY A 231 -15.82 -13.53 -28.86
N HIS A 232 -16.57 -13.23 -29.92
CA HIS A 232 -17.32 -11.99 -29.99
C HIS A 232 -18.46 -12.08 -28.98
N ILE A 233 -18.57 -11.11 -28.08
CA ILE A 233 -19.75 -10.98 -27.24
C ILE A 233 -20.85 -10.42 -28.13
N ALA A 234 -21.83 -11.24 -28.46
CA ALA A 234 -23.05 -10.84 -29.18
C ALA A 234 -24.21 -10.78 -28.19
N LEU A 235 -25.01 -9.72 -28.27
CA LEU A 235 -26.27 -9.63 -27.54
C LEU A 235 -27.36 -10.25 -28.41
N HIS A 236 -28.08 -11.21 -27.86
CA HIS A 236 -29.23 -11.83 -28.51
C HIS A 236 -30.48 -11.38 -27.78
N ALA A 237 -31.41 -10.74 -28.49
CA ALA A 237 -32.74 -10.50 -27.94
C ALA A 237 -33.45 -11.85 -27.78
N ALA A 238 -33.88 -12.15 -26.56
CA ALA A 238 -34.72 -13.30 -26.25
C ALA A 238 -36.15 -12.82 -25.98
N GLU A 239 -37.13 -13.55 -26.49
CA GLU A 239 -38.55 -13.20 -26.32
C GLU A 239 -39.10 -13.66 -24.96
N ASP A 240 -38.55 -14.75 -24.41
CA ASP A 240 -38.86 -15.29 -23.09
C ASP A 240 -37.68 -16.05 -22.46
N ALA A 241 -37.89 -16.59 -21.26
CA ALA A 241 -36.87 -17.30 -20.49
C ALA A 241 -36.49 -18.67 -21.09
N GLU A 242 -37.35 -19.29 -21.90
CA GLU A 242 -37.05 -20.56 -22.56
C GLU A 242 -36.15 -20.33 -23.79
N ASP A 243 -36.43 -19.28 -24.58
CA ASP A 243 -35.61 -18.81 -25.69
C ASP A 243 -34.23 -18.34 -25.21
N GLU A 244 -34.15 -17.68 -24.05
CA GLU A 244 -32.89 -17.33 -23.40
C GLU A 244 -32.06 -18.59 -23.07
N ALA A 245 -32.68 -19.61 -22.49
CA ALA A 245 -31.99 -20.85 -22.10
C ALA A 245 -31.47 -21.62 -23.32
N GLN A 246 -32.22 -21.66 -24.43
CA GLN A 246 -31.78 -22.31 -25.66
C GLN A 246 -30.62 -21.56 -26.33
N ARG A 247 -30.65 -20.22 -26.37
CA ARG A 247 -29.60 -19.41 -27.00
C ARG A 247 -28.31 -19.33 -26.18
N ALA A 248 -28.39 -19.46 -24.86
CA ALA A 248 -27.22 -19.53 -24.00
C ALA A 248 -26.45 -20.87 -24.11
N ALA A 249 -27.10 -21.92 -24.61
CA ALA A 249 -26.54 -23.26 -24.74
C ALA A 249 -25.98 -23.59 -26.15
N ALA A 250 -26.18 -22.72 -27.13
CA ALA A 250 -25.70 -22.86 -28.52
C ALA A 250 -24.30 -22.25 -28.72
#